data_AF-A0A7C3JLC1-F1
#
_entry.id   AF-A0A7C3JLC1-F1
#
_cell.length_a   1.000
_cell.length_b   1.000
_cell.length_c   1.000
_cell.angle_alpha   90.00
_cell.angle_beta   90.00
_cell.angle_gamma   90.00
#
_symmetry.space_group_name_H-M   'P 1'
#
loop_
_entity.id
_entity.type
_entity.pdbx_description
1 polymer ?
#
loop_
_entity_poly.entity_id
_entity_poly.type
_entity_poly.pdbx_seq_one_letter_code
_entity_poly.pdbx_strand_id
1 'polypeptide(L)' 'MPVPKRRTSKRVKNQRRAHDHLTKPQWSTCSNCGETVLPHRACAKCGFYRGRAAIATEEG' A
#
# COMPACT_ATOMS: atom_id res chain seq x y z
N MET A 1 15.68 29.16 -24.53
CA MET A 1 15.33 28.05 -23.60
C MET A 1 15.18 28.62 -22.19
N PRO A 2 14.11 28.32 -21.44
CA PRO A 2 13.95 28.80 -20.07
C PRO A 2 14.87 28.01 -19.12
N VAL A 3 15.66 28.72 -18.32
CA VAL A 3 16.58 28.13 -17.33
C VAL A 3 16.33 28.75 -15.94
N PRO A 4 16.52 27.98 -14.84
CA PRO A 4 16.43 28.54 -13.49
C PRO A 4 17.45 29.65 -13.28
N LYS A 5 17.00 30.84 -12.86
CA LYS A 5 17.89 31.99 -12.62
C LYS A 5 18.84 31.76 -11.45
N ARG A 6 18.42 30.98 -10.43
CA ARG A 6 19.18 30.72 -9.20
C ARG A 6 18.88 29.32 -8.66
N ARG A 7 19.79 28.80 -7.83
CA ARG A 7 19.59 27.58 -7.07
C ARG A 7 18.46 27.76 -6.03
N THR A 8 17.52 26.83 -5.99
CA THR A 8 16.49 26.78 -4.94
C THR A 8 17.12 26.54 -3.57
N SER A 9 16.72 27.32 -2.56
CA SER A 9 17.22 27.16 -1.19
C SER A 9 16.79 25.82 -0.58
N LYS A 10 17.55 25.34 0.42
CA LYS A 10 17.23 24.08 1.13
C LYS A 10 15.82 24.12 1.75
N ARG A 11 15.44 25.26 2.35
CA ARG A 11 14.11 25.48 2.95
C ARG A 11 12.98 25.31 1.92
N VAL A 12 13.06 26.01 0.79
CA VAL A 12 12.00 25.97 -0.25
C VAL A 12 11.91 24.58 -0.88
N LYS A 13 13.05 23.93 -1.13
CA LYS A 13 13.09 22.55 -1.63
C LYS A 13 12.38 21.58 -0.68
N ASN A 14 12.67 21.68 0.62
CA ASN A 14 12.10 20.77 1.62
C ASN A 14 10.62 21.07 1.86
N GLN A 15 10.20 22.34 1.86
CA GLN A 15 8.80 22.72 1.95
C GLN A 15 7.98 22.16 0.77
N ARG A 16 8.53 22.24 -0.45
CA ARG A 16 7.89 21.63 -1.63
C ARG A 16 7.72 20.11 -1.48
N ARG A 17 8.69 19.43 -0.87
CA ARG A 17 8.67 17.97 -0.62
C ARG A 17 7.89 17.57 0.64
N ALA A 18 7.31 18.51 1.38
CA ALA A 18 6.63 18.21 2.64
C ALA A 18 5.41 17.29 2.44
N HIS A 19 4.83 17.29 1.24
CA HIS A 19 3.69 16.45 0.89
C HIS A 19 4.10 15.14 0.21
N ASP A 20 5.38 14.94 -0.12
CA ASP A 20 5.90 13.76 -0.82
C ASP A 20 6.10 12.58 0.16
N HIS A 21 5.07 12.24 0.93
CA HIS A 21 5.11 11.15 1.90
C HIS A 21 4.35 9.92 1.38
N LEU A 22 4.82 8.74 1.76
CA LEU A 22 4.16 7.47 1.44
C LEU A 22 3.01 7.23 2.42
N THR A 23 1.85 6.87 1.88
CA THR A 23 0.71 6.42 2.69
C THR A 23 0.79 4.92 2.94
N LYS A 24 0.61 4.49 4.18
CA LYS A 24 0.55 3.06 4.51
C LYS A 24 -0.71 2.42 3.90
N PRO A 25 -0.63 1.19 3.37
CA PRO A 25 -1.82 0.47 2.94
C PRO A 25 -2.70 0.12 4.16
N GLN A 26 -4.00 0.00 3.91
CA GLN A 26 -4.94 -0.47 4.92
C GLN A 26 -4.83 -1.99 5.06
N TRP A 27 -4.89 -2.47 6.30
CA TRP A 27 -4.88 -3.88 6.63
C TRP A 27 -6.18 -4.24 7.36
N SER A 28 -6.68 -5.44 7.09
CA SER A 28 -7.85 -6.03 7.72
C SER A 28 -7.53 -7.44 8.18
N THR A 29 -8.26 -7.97 9.16
CA THR A 29 -8.07 -9.35 9.62
C THR A 29 -8.91 -10.30 8.78
N CYS A 30 -8.32 -11.42 8.33
CA CYS A 30 -9.06 -12.46 7.64
C CYS A 30 -9.99 -13.19 8.62
N SER A 31 -11.28 -13.29 8.30
CA SER A 31 -12.28 -13.97 9.14
C SER A 31 -12.10 -15.50 9.24
N ASN A 32 -11.29 -16.12 8.38
CA ASN A 32 -11.09 -17.58 8.38
C ASN A 32 -9.81 -18.00 9.12
N CYS A 33 -8.66 -17.39 8.81
CA CYS A 33 -7.37 -17.77 9.39
C CYS A 33 -6.78 -16.75 10.38
N GLY A 34 -7.40 -15.58 10.57
CA GLY A 34 -6.88 -14.55 11.48
C GLY A 34 -5.67 -13.76 10.95
N GLU A 35 -5.15 -14.07 9.76
CA GLU A 35 -4.00 -13.37 9.18
C GLU A 35 -4.36 -11.93 8.78
N THR A 36 -3.35 -11.05 8.76
CA THR A 36 -3.49 -9.72 8.15
C THR A 36 -3.60 -9.83 6.63
N VAL A 37 -4.64 -9.23 6.08
CA VAL A 37 -4.93 -9.22 4.65
C VAL A 37 -5.30 -7.82 4.19
N LEU A 38 -5.00 -7.53 2.93
CA LEU A 38 -5.49 -6.32 2.28
C LEU A 38 -7.02 -6.40 2.14
N PRO A 39 -7.75 -5.32 2.44
CA PRO A 39 -9.20 -5.30 2.29
C PRO A 39 -9.57 -5.54 0.81
N HIS A 40 -10.71 -6.20 0.60
CA HIS A 40 -11.25 -6.56 -0.72
C HIS A 40 -10.37 -7.51 -1.57
N ARG A 41 -9.36 -8.16 -0.98
CA ARG A 41 -8.58 -9.21 -1.65
C ARG A 41 -8.82 -10.57 -0.98
N ALA A 42 -8.67 -11.64 -1.76
CA ALA A 42 -8.62 -12.99 -1.20
C ALA A 42 -7.38 -13.13 -0.32
N CYS A 43 -7.51 -13.88 0.78
CA CYS A 43 -6.38 -14.16 1.64
C CYS A 43 -5.34 -15.00 0.90
N ALA A 44 -4.08 -14.58 0.89
CA ALA A 44 -3.00 -15.32 0.24
C ALA A 44 -2.67 -16.64 0.96
N LYS A 45 -2.92 -16.74 2.28
CA LYS A 45 -2.67 -17.96 3.05
C LYS A 45 -3.76 -19.02 2.91
N CYS A 46 -5.03 -18.63 3.01
CA CYS A 46 -6.12 -19.59 3.03
C CYS A 46 -6.93 -19.63 1.73
N GLY A 47 -6.71 -18.70 0.78
CA GLY A 47 -7.45 -18.67 -0.48
C GLY A 47 -8.91 -18.22 -0.36
N PHE A 48 -9.37 -17.91 0.87
CA PHE A 48 -10.76 -17.51 1.12
C PHE A 48 -10.96 -16.00 0.98
N TYR A 49 -12.12 -15.64 0.41
CA TYR A 49 -12.66 -14.28 0.39
C TYR A 49 -14.14 -14.33 0.76
N ARG A 50 -14.56 -13.58 1.79
CA ARG A 50 -15.96 -13.52 2.25
C ARG A 50 -16.62 -14.89 2.45
N GLY A 51 -15.88 -15.83 3.05
CA GLY A 51 -16.37 -17.18 3.36
C GLY A 51 -16.49 -18.13 2.17
N ARG A 52 -16.01 -17.73 0.98
CA ARG A 52 -15.93 -18.61 -0.20
C ARG A 52 -14.47 -18.85 -0.59
N ALA A 53 -14.16 -20.06 -1.02
CA ALA A 53 -12.86 -20.36 -1.63
C ALA A 53 -12.80 -19.62 -2.97
N ALA A 54 -12.00 -18.57 -3.03
CA ALA A 54 -11.85 -17.73 -4.23
C ALA A 54 -10.62 -18.14 -5.05
N ILE A 55 -9.65 -18.81 -4.41
CA ILE A 55 -8.46 -19.34 -5.03
C ILE A 55 -8.37 -20.81 -4.62
N ALA A 56 -8.15 -21.70 -5.60
CA ALA A 56 -7.71 -23.07 -5.33
C ALA A 56 -6.21 -23.00 -4.96
N THR A 57 -5.91 -22.65 -3.72
CA THR A 57 -4.54 -22.74 -3.21
C THR A 57 -4.31 -24.19 -2.77
N GLU A 58 -3.59 -24.95 -3.60
CA GLU A 58 -2.88 -26.13 -3.14
C GLU A 58 -1.75 -25.70 -2.21
N GLU A 59 -1.60 -26.46 -1.14
CA GLU A 59 -0.73 -26.18 0.01
C GLU A 59 0.74 -26.02 -0.40
N GLY A 60 1.42 -25.03 0.19
CA GLY A 60 2.86 -24.80 0.05
C GLY A 60 3.37 -23.75 1.03
#